data_AF-A0A847S2Q2-F1
#
_entry.id   AF-A0A847S2Q2-F1
#
_cell.length_a   1.000
_cell.length_b   1.000
_cell.length_c   1.000
_cell.angle_alpha   90.00
_cell.angle_beta   90.00
_cell.angle_gamma   90.00
#
_symmetry.space_group_name_H-M   'P 1'
#
loop_
_entity.id
_entity.type
_entity.pdbx_description
1 polymer ?
#
loop_
_entity_poly.entity_id
_entity_poly.type
_entity_poly.pdbx_seq_one_letter_code
_entity_poly.pdbx_strand_id
1 'polypeptide(L)'
;MSKPFLRRSAIVDIIKSRERTQARQRREGLMHHPVYFTICGCPDPACGGWHTIDTTRTLPSTQDCAAIIKAANVARKQVKRQRKRQ
;
A
#
# COMPACT_ATOMS: atom_id res chain seq x y z
N MET A 1 9.13 29.80 9.16
CA MET A 1 8.13 29.39 8.15
C MET A 1 8.63 28.11 7.48
N SER A 2 7.90 27.00 7.61
CA SER A 2 8.23 25.74 6.92
C SER A 2 8.10 25.96 5.42
N LYS A 3 9.19 25.79 4.67
CA LYS A 3 9.10 25.75 3.20
C LYS A 3 8.24 24.52 2.85
N PRO A 4 7.32 24.62 1.87
CA PRO A 4 6.61 23.44 1.39
C PRO A 4 7.65 22.42 0.91
N PHE A 5 7.54 21.18 1.41
CA PHE A 5 8.49 20.09 1.15
C PHE A 5 8.63 19.79 -0.35
N LEU A 6 7.57 20.03 -1.13
CA LEU A 6 7.53 19.93 -2.59
C LEU A 6 6.85 21.16 -3.20
N ARG A 7 7.30 21.55 -4.40
CA ARG A 7 6.62 22.56 -5.21
C ARG A 7 5.29 22.02 -5.74
N ARG A 8 4.36 22.92 -6.07
CA ARG A 8 3.05 22.57 -6.64
C ARG A 8 3.17 21.72 -7.91
N SER A 9 4.15 22.00 -8.76
CA SER A 9 4.42 21.19 -9.97
C SER A 9 4.74 19.74 -9.62
N ALA A 10 5.66 19.51 -8.68
CA ALA A 10 6.02 18.18 -8.20
C ALA A 10 4.82 17.44 -7.59
N ILE A 11 3.93 18.13 -6.87
CA ILE A 11 2.69 17.54 -6.35
C ILE A 11 1.77 17.11 -7.50
N VAL A 12 1.60 17.94 -8.52
CA VAL A 12 0.80 17.60 -9.71
C VAL A 12 1.39 16.38 -10.42
N ASP A 13 2.71 16.30 -10.56
CA ASP A 13 3.38 15.18 -11.20
C ASP A 13 3.18 13.86 -10.44
N ILE A 14 3.19 13.91 -9.11
CA ILE A 14 2.89 12.75 -8.25
C ILE A 14 1.44 12.29 -8.46
N ILE A 15 0.49 13.22 -8.51
CA ILE A 15 -0.92 12.90 -8.78
C ILE A 15 -1.05 12.24 -10.16
N LYS A 16 -0.41 12.80 -11.19
CA LYS A 16 -0.41 12.23 -12.54
C LYS A 16 0.30 10.88 -12.63
N SER A 17 1.35 10.66 -11.85
CA SER A 17 2.01 9.36 -11.72
C SER A 17 1.05 8.33 -11.12
N ARG A 18 0.29 8.71 -10.08
CA ARG A 18 -0.72 7.83 -9.46
C ARG A 18 -1.82 7.47 -10.44
N GLU A 19 -2.36 8.44 -11.16
CA GLU A 19 -3.42 8.23 -12.16
C GLU A 19 -2.97 7.26 -13.26
N ARG A 20 -1.77 7.46 -13.82
CA ARG A 20 -1.17 6.56 -14.81
C ARG A 20 -1.00 5.14 -14.27
N THR A 21 -0.52 5.03 -13.03
CA THR A 21 -0.29 3.73 -12.40
C THR A 21 -1.60 2.99 -12.13
N GLN A 22 -2.66 3.69 -11.68
CA GLN A 22 -3.99 3.09 -11.54
C GLN A 22 -4.58 2.65 -12.87
N ALA A 23 -4.43 3.46 -13.93
CA ALA A 23 -4.88 3.09 -15.27
C ALA A 23 -4.18 1.82 -15.76
N ARG A 24 -2.85 1.74 -15.55
CA ARG A 24 -2.05 0.55 -15.85
C ARG A 24 -2.52 -0.66 -15.04
N GLN A 25 -2.72 -0.48 -13.74
CA GLN A 25 -3.19 -1.53 -12.83
C GLN A 25 -4.53 -2.14 -13.28
N ARG A 26 -5.47 -1.31 -13.74
CA ARG A 26 -6.77 -1.77 -14.26
C ARG A 26 -6.64 -2.52 -15.58
N ARG A 27 -5.81 -2.02 -16.51
CA ARG A 27 -5.61 -2.65 -17.83
C ARG A 27 -4.90 -3.99 -17.74
N GLU A 28 -3.95 -4.11 -16.83
CA GLU A 28 -3.13 -5.32 -16.64
C GLU A 28 -3.77 -6.32 -15.66
N GLY A 29 -4.98 -6.06 -15.15
CA GLY A 29 -5.66 -6.94 -14.19
C GLY A 29 -4.98 -7.00 -12.82
N LEU A 30 -4.09 -6.05 -12.51
CA LEU A 30 -3.24 -6.07 -11.31
C LEU A 30 -3.92 -5.44 -10.08
N MET A 31 -5.25 -5.43 -10.01
CA MET A 31 -6.01 -4.73 -8.96
C MET A 31 -5.74 -5.25 -7.54
N HIS A 32 -5.26 -6.48 -7.42
CA HIS A 32 -4.86 -7.09 -6.16
C HIS A 32 -3.36 -6.88 -5.85
N HIS A 33 -2.59 -6.18 -6.67
CA HIS A 33 -1.18 -5.93 -6.39
C HIS A 33 -0.97 -4.63 -5.60
N PRO A 34 -0.05 -4.62 -4.61
CA PRO A 34 0.26 -3.41 -3.89
C PRO A 34 0.93 -2.38 -4.81
N VAL A 35 0.60 -1.11 -4.57
CA VAL A 35 1.23 0.04 -5.23
C VAL A 35 2.04 0.80 -4.20
N TYR A 36 3.34 0.91 -4.46
CA TYR A 36 4.27 1.65 -3.61
C TYR A 36 4.56 3.03 -4.20
N PHE A 37 4.66 4.03 -3.33
CA PHE A 37 5.11 5.36 -3.69
C PHE A 37 6.56 5.53 -3.25
N THR A 38 7.41 5.98 -4.18
CA THR A 38 8.83 6.25 -3.94
C THR A 38 9.10 7.72 -4.21
N ILE A 39 9.62 8.42 -3.19
CA ILE A 39 10.10 9.80 -3.33
C ILE A 39 11.50 9.75 -3.92
N CYS A 40 11.83 10.64 -4.85
CA CYS A 40 13.13 10.62 -5.53
C CYS A 40 14.32 10.88 -4.57
N GLY A 41 14.11 11.63 -3.48
CA GLY A 41 15.11 11.87 -2.44
C GLY A 41 16.18 12.90 -2.79
N CYS A 42 16.15 13.41 -4.03
CA CYS A 42 16.89 14.57 -4.50
C CYS A 42 16.60 15.82 -3.63
N PRO A 43 17.57 16.73 -3.44
CA PRO A 43 17.35 17.99 -2.73
C PRO A 43 16.55 19.01 -3.56
N ASP A 44 16.20 18.68 -4.80
CA ASP A 44 15.41 19.53 -5.68
C ASP A 44 13.92 19.47 -5.28
N PRO A 45 13.32 20.59 -4.83
CA PRO A 45 11.91 20.63 -4.46
C PRO A 45 10.95 20.53 -5.66
N ALA A 46 11.44 20.57 -6.91
CA ALA A 46 10.68 20.27 -8.12
C ALA A 46 10.72 18.78 -8.49
N CYS A 47 11.56 18.00 -7.82
CA CYS A 47 11.77 16.59 -8.08
C CYS A 47 10.91 15.78 -7.09
N GLY A 48 9.79 15.25 -7.59
CA GLY A 48 8.75 14.61 -6.79
C GLY A 48 9.02 13.13 -6.49
N GLY A 49 8.18 12.26 -7.06
CA GLY A 49 8.25 10.81 -6.86
C GLY A 49 7.39 10.06 -7.86
N TRP A 50 7.42 8.74 -7.79
CA TRP A 50 6.69 7.86 -8.70
C TRP A 50 6.00 6.72 -7.95
N HIS A 51 5.04 6.08 -8.63
CA HIS A 51 4.33 4.91 -8.13
C HIS A 51 4.78 3.68 -8.90
N THR A 52 4.97 2.57 -8.19
CA THR A 52 5.37 1.28 -8.74
C THR A 52 4.38 0.21 -8.28
N ILE A 53 3.90 -0.62 -9.21
CA ILE A 53 3.09 -1.80 -8.89
C ILE A 53 4.05 -2.94 -8.58
N ASP A 54 3.95 -3.52 -7.39
CA ASP A 54 4.72 -4.72 -7.03
C ASP A 54 3.95 -5.96 -7.47
N THR A 55 4.42 -6.57 -8.55
CA THR A 55 3.82 -7.78 -9.12
C THR A 55 4.25 -9.06 -8.41
N THR A 56 5.20 -8.99 -7.48
CA THR A 56 5.72 -10.17 -6.76
C THR A 56 4.75 -10.67 -5.68
N ARG A 57 3.79 -9.83 -5.27
CA ARG A 57 2.85 -10.12 -4.19
C ARG A 57 1.43 -9.75 -4.59
N THR A 58 0.48 -10.60 -4.21
CA THR A 58 -0.96 -10.34 -4.33
C THR A 58 -1.55 -10.11 -2.95
N LEU A 59 -2.31 -9.04 -2.80
CA LEU A 59 -3.11 -8.75 -1.64
C LEU A 59 -4.33 -9.68 -1.61
N PRO A 60 -4.64 -10.28 -0.44
CA PRO A 60 -5.82 -11.12 -0.27
C PRO A 60 -7.10 -10.34 -0.58
N SER A 61 -8.13 -11.04 -1.08
CA SER A 61 -9.44 -10.43 -1.26
C SER A 61 -10.07 -10.05 0.10
N THR A 62 -11.18 -9.31 0.07
CA THR A 62 -11.94 -8.99 1.29
C THR A 62 -12.45 -10.25 2.00
N GLN A 63 -12.83 -11.28 1.23
CA GLN A 63 -13.27 -12.57 1.76
C GLN A 63 -12.12 -13.33 2.42
N ASP A 64 -10.94 -13.34 1.77
CA ASP A 64 -9.73 -13.96 2.31
C ASP A 64 -9.28 -13.27 3.59
N CYS A 65 -9.31 -11.94 3.62
CA CYS A 65 -9.05 -11.15 4.83
C CYS A 65 -9.97 -11.56 5.98
N ALA A 66 -11.27 -11.69 5.72
CA ALA A 66 -12.23 -12.10 6.74
C ALA A 66 -11.94 -13.52 7.27
N ALA A 67 -11.58 -14.45 6.38
CA ALA A 67 -11.19 -15.81 6.77
C ALA A 67 -9.90 -15.82 7.62
N ILE A 68 -8.87 -15.07 7.22
CA ILE A 68 -7.61 -14.94 7.96
C ILE A 68 -7.87 -14.37 9.36
N ILE A 69 -8.67 -13.31 9.47
CA ILE A 69 -9.02 -12.71 10.77
C ILE A 69 -9.79 -13.70 11.65
N LYS A 70 -10.76 -14.42 11.07
CA LYS A 70 -11.53 -15.44 11.80
C LYS A 70 -10.62 -16.54 12.35
N ALA A 71 -9.70 -17.06 11.52
CA ALA A 71 -8.74 -18.07 11.93
C ALA A 71 -7.82 -17.57 13.07
N ALA A 72 -7.29 -16.35 12.94
CA ALA A 72 -6.47 -15.73 13.98
C ALA A 72 -7.22 -15.56 15.31
N ASN A 73 -8.49 -15.18 15.27
CA ASN A 73 -9.33 -15.06 16.47
C ASN A 73 -9.58 -16.40 17.16
N VAL A 74 -9.78 -17.48 16.39
CA VAL A 74 -9.91 -18.83 16.94
C VAL A 74 -8.62 -19.27 17.64
N ALA A 75 -7.47 -19.09 16.99
CA ALA A 75 -6.17 -19.43 17.56
C ALA A 75 -5.91 -18.68 18.88
N ARG A 76 -6.18 -17.36 18.91
CA ARG A 76 -6.05 -16.54 20.14
C ARG A 76 -6.93 -17.06 21.28
N LYS A 77 -8.17 -17.46 21.00
CA LYS A 77 -9.08 -18.03 22.01
C LYS A 77 -8.55 -19.35 22.57
N GLN A 78 -7.96 -20.20 21.72
CA GLN A 78 -7.38 -21.48 22.15
C GLN A 78 -6.17 -21.27 23.09
N VAL A 79 -5.24 -20.37 22.73
CA VAL A 79 -4.09 -20.01 23.57
C VAL A 79 -4.55 -19.48 24.94
N LYS A 80 -5.57 -18.61 24.96
CA LYS A 80 -6.12 -18.08 26.22
C LYS A 80 -6.74 -19.17 27.11
N ARG A 81 -7.38 -20.19 26.51
CA ARG A 81 -7.95 -21.33 27.25
C ARG A 81 -6.86 -22.23 27.84
N GLN A 82 -5.79 -22.49 27.09
CA GLN A 82 -4.65 -23.27 27.56
C GLN A 82 -3.96 -22.60 28.76
N ARG A 83 -3.72 -21.29 28.69
CA ARG A 83 -3.13 -20.51 29.79
C ARG A 83 -3.98 -20.47 31.07
N LYS A 84 -5.30 -20.66 30.98
CA LYS A 84 -6.19 -20.71 32.16
C LYS A 84 -6.26 -22.09 32.81
N ARG A 85 -5.77 -23.13 32.13
CA ARG A 85 -5.78 -24.52 32.60
C ARG A 85 -4.46 -24.95 33.24
N GLN A 86 -3.41 -24.15 33.06
CA GLN A 86 -2.15 -24.19 33.81
C GLN A 86 -2.30 -23.32 35.05
#